data_AF-A0A6A3JC89-F1
#
_entry.id   AF-A0A6A3JC89-F1
#
_cell.length_a   1.000
_cell.length_b   1.000
_cell.length_c   1.000
_cell.angle_alpha   90.00
_cell.angle_beta   90.00
_cell.angle_gamma   90.00
#
_symmetry.space_group_name_H-M   'P 1'
#
loop_
_entity.id
_entity.type
_entity.pdbx_description
1 polymer ?
#
loop_
_entity_poly.entity_id
_entity_poly.type
_entity_poly.pdbx_seq_one_letter_code
_entity_poly.pdbx_strand_id
1 'polypeptide(L)'
;MKTVKLSNGERIGCQIYHSINFPQTKELPNRVRANMTACGIFRQLGPDTVEVYGSGIVDPAGDIIKALVVPSMATGYLTVLKYAHCSKMNKISWLLAKRYESAKELGAPGRAHICVTCCTSISKLRRGDYGRSEGSTCKLCNGYLCRSCRIQRKVTFTSSDLQMEQRKVSFCGLCLQQARTMSPLEVIKDLVLSSSKDRHLATTSSATLDSSYVSSTSSEYYQSEYSG
;
A
#
# COMPACT_ATOMS: atom_id res chain seq x y z
N MET A 1 -7.72 -9.75 -11.25
CA MET A 1 -7.00 -11.02 -11.02
C MET A 1 -8.01 -12.14 -10.98
N LYS A 2 -7.82 -13.21 -11.74
CA LYS A 2 -8.71 -14.38 -11.75
C LYS A 2 -8.19 -15.40 -10.75
N THR A 3 -9.06 -15.95 -9.91
CA THR A 3 -8.69 -17.10 -9.05
C THR A 3 -8.95 -18.40 -9.80
N VAL A 4 -7.97 -19.29 -9.78
CA VAL A 4 -8.03 -20.60 -10.43
C VAL A 4 -7.79 -21.68 -9.38
N LYS A 5 -8.56 -22.77 -9.43
CA LYS A 5 -8.32 -23.97 -8.62
C LYS A 5 -7.56 -24.97 -9.47
N LEU A 6 -6.39 -25.37 -9.00
CA LEU A 6 -5.54 -26.38 -9.64
C LEU A 6 -6.10 -27.79 -9.38
N SER A 7 -5.65 -28.77 -10.17
CA SER A 7 -6.06 -30.18 -10.04
C SER A 7 -5.68 -30.78 -8.68
N ASN A 8 -4.58 -30.31 -8.08
CA ASN A 8 -4.16 -30.67 -6.72
C ASN A 8 -5.03 -30.03 -5.60
N GLY A 9 -6.05 -29.24 -5.96
CA GLY A 9 -6.96 -28.58 -5.03
C GLY A 9 -6.51 -27.20 -4.56
N GLU A 10 -5.28 -26.78 -4.85
CA GLU A 10 -4.76 -25.46 -4.48
C GLU A 10 -5.48 -24.33 -5.23
N ARG A 11 -5.59 -23.17 -4.59
CA ARG A 11 -6.11 -21.95 -5.22
C ARG A 11 -4.98 -20.98 -5.50
N ILE A 12 -4.87 -20.55 -6.75
CA ILE A 12 -3.91 -19.54 -7.18
C ILE A 12 -4.63 -18.33 -7.76
N GLY A 13 -4.02 -17.16 -7.60
CA GLY A 13 -4.37 -15.96 -8.37
C GLY A 13 -3.57 -15.94 -9.66
N CYS A 14 -4.22 -15.66 -10.78
CA CYS A 14 -3.59 -15.49 -12.08
C CYS A 14 -3.93 -14.13 -12.67
N GLN A 15 -2.93 -13.50 -13.25
CA GLN A 15 -3.07 -12.27 -14.00
C GLN A 15 -2.26 -12.40 -15.28
N ILE A 16 -2.91 -12.18 -16.42
CA ILE A 16 -2.29 -12.31 -17.73
C ILE A 16 -2.58 -11.02 -18.49
N TYR A 17 -1.55 -10.49 -19.12
CA TYR A 17 -1.58 -9.32 -19.98
C TYR A 17 -1.04 -9.72 -21.34
N HIS A 18 -1.72 -9.30 -22.40
CA HIS A 18 -1.26 -9.48 -23.76
C HIS A 18 -1.68 -8.28 -24.58
N SER A 19 -0.71 -7.63 -25.24
CA SER A 19 -1.01 -6.57 -26.20
C SER A 19 -1.83 -7.13 -27.36
N ILE A 20 -2.93 -6.45 -27.68
CA ILE A 20 -3.79 -6.77 -28.81
C ILE A 20 -4.03 -5.49 -29.63
N ASN A 21 -4.28 -5.66 -30.93
CA ASN A 21 -4.49 -4.55 -31.85
C ASN A 21 -5.95 -4.51 -32.29
N PHE A 22 -6.51 -3.30 -32.31
CA PHE A 22 -7.83 -3.03 -32.86
C PHE A 22 -7.74 -1.95 -33.94
N PRO A 23 -8.62 -1.96 -34.95
CA PRO A 23 -8.66 -0.91 -35.97
C PRO A 23 -8.83 0.51 -35.41
N GLN A 24 -9.49 0.63 -34.25
CA GLN A 24 -9.73 1.89 -33.56
C GLN A 24 -8.49 2.42 -32.81
N THR A 25 -7.50 1.56 -32.54
CA THR A 25 -6.27 1.92 -31.80
C THR A 25 -5.12 2.23 -32.73
N LYS A 26 -5.26 3.28 -33.54
CA LYS A 26 -4.21 3.74 -34.48
C LYS A 26 -2.95 4.16 -33.73
N GLU A 27 -1.83 4.18 -34.46
CA GLU A 27 -0.59 4.77 -33.95
C GLU A 27 -0.80 6.26 -33.67
N LEU A 28 -0.17 6.74 -32.61
CA LEU A 28 -0.27 8.13 -32.19
C LEU A 28 1.01 8.86 -32.62
N PRO A 29 0.92 10.10 -33.13
CA PRO A 29 2.10 10.86 -33.48
C PRO A 29 2.99 11.04 -32.25
N ASN A 30 4.31 10.95 -32.46
CA ASN A 30 5.34 11.08 -31.43
C ASN A 30 5.25 10.06 -30.27
N ARG A 31 4.63 8.89 -30.49
CA ARG A 31 4.59 7.80 -29.51
C ARG A 31 4.89 6.46 -30.16
N VAL A 32 5.88 5.76 -29.61
CA VAL A 32 6.19 4.38 -30.01
C VAL A 32 5.30 3.43 -29.23
N ARG A 33 4.62 2.53 -29.94
CA ARG A 33 3.75 1.52 -29.36
C ARG A 33 4.56 0.25 -29.04
N ALA A 34 4.75 -0.02 -27.74
CA ALA A 34 5.36 -1.25 -27.27
C ALA A 34 4.39 -2.44 -27.30
N ASN A 35 4.92 -3.65 -27.48
CA ASN A 35 4.20 -4.92 -27.36
C ASN A 35 4.67 -5.70 -26.13
N MET A 36 3.72 -6.20 -25.35
CA MET A 36 4.03 -6.94 -24.13
C MET A 36 3.12 -8.15 -23.98
N THR A 37 3.70 -9.27 -23.58
CA THR A 37 2.98 -10.40 -22.99
C THR A 37 3.56 -10.65 -21.62
N ALA A 38 2.72 -10.70 -20.59
CA ALA A 38 3.16 -10.88 -19.23
C ALA A 38 2.17 -11.74 -18.44
N CYS A 39 2.68 -12.48 -17.47
CA CYS A 39 1.87 -13.24 -16.54
C CYS A 39 2.39 -13.04 -15.11
N GLY A 40 1.46 -13.09 -14.16
CA GLY A 40 1.70 -13.14 -12.73
C GLY A 40 0.86 -14.25 -12.11
N ILE A 41 1.50 -15.12 -11.35
CA ILE A 41 0.90 -16.21 -10.60
C ILE A 41 1.17 -15.98 -9.13
N PHE A 42 0.11 -16.04 -8.33
CA PHE A 42 0.12 -15.74 -6.91
C PHE A 42 -0.38 -16.97 -6.15
N ARG A 43 0.48 -17.59 -5.36
CA ARG A 43 0.16 -18.79 -4.58
C ARG A 43 0.24 -18.48 -3.11
N GLN A 44 -0.85 -18.74 -2.39
CA GLN A 44 -0.87 -18.52 -0.94
C GLN A 44 -0.20 -19.71 -0.23
N LEU A 45 0.94 -19.47 0.41
CA LEU A 45 1.65 -20.49 1.19
C LEU A 45 1.20 -20.52 2.66
N GLY A 46 0.69 -19.40 3.17
CA GLY A 46 0.21 -19.28 4.53
C GLY A 46 -0.69 -18.06 4.74
N PRO A 47 -1.10 -17.76 5.99
CA PRO A 47 -2.01 -16.65 6.29
C PRO A 47 -1.47 -15.27 5.86
N ASP A 48 -0.14 -15.06 5.96
CA ASP A 48 0.52 -13.79 5.67
C ASP A 48 1.62 -13.91 4.58
N THR A 49 1.66 -15.04 3.87
CA THR A 49 2.73 -15.34 2.91
C THR A 49 2.16 -15.75 1.56
N VAL A 50 2.57 -15.04 0.53
CA VAL A 50 2.22 -15.31 -0.87
C VAL A 50 3.51 -15.45 -1.67
N GLU A 51 3.63 -16.57 -2.36
CA GLU A 51 4.63 -16.79 -3.39
C GLU A 51 4.15 -16.14 -4.69
N VAL A 52 5.05 -15.43 -5.35
CA VAL A 52 4.76 -14.71 -6.61
C VAL A 52 5.72 -15.20 -7.67
N TYR A 53 5.17 -15.74 -8.75
CA TYR A 53 5.89 -15.99 -9.99
C TYR A 53 5.45 -14.97 -11.03
N GLY A 54 6.40 -14.36 -11.73
CA GLY A 54 6.12 -13.42 -12.80
C GLY A 54 7.06 -13.69 -13.97
N SER A 55 6.51 -13.62 -15.18
CA SER A 55 7.30 -13.74 -16.41
C SER A 55 6.64 -12.95 -17.51
N GLY A 56 7.44 -12.41 -18.43
CA GLY A 56 6.94 -11.70 -19.58
C GLY A 56 8.00 -11.43 -20.62
N ILE A 57 7.53 -11.11 -21.82
CA ILE A 57 8.31 -10.70 -22.97
C ILE A 57 7.81 -9.34 -23.37
N VAL A 58 8.74 -8.39 -23.53
CA VAL A 58 8.41 -7.04 -23.97
C VAL A 58 9.31 -6.64 -25.13
N ASP A 59 8.66 -6.21 -26.19
CA ASP A 59 9.27 -5.47 -27.27
C ASP A 59 8.93 -3.97 -27.09
N PRO A 60 9.90 -3.13 -26.67
CA PRO A 60 9.66 -1.70 -26.53
C PRO A 60 9.39 -1.00 -27.87
N ALA A 61 9.68 -1.66 -29.00
CA ALA A 61 9.63 -1.12 -30.36
C ALA A 61 10.49 0.15 -30.55
N GLY A 62 10.63 0.58 -31.80
CA GLY A 62 11.45 1.74 -32.19
C GLY A 62 12.95 1.55 -31.96
N ASP A 63 13.71 2.64 -32.08
CA ASP A 63 15.19 2.63 -32.04
C ASP A 63 15.75 2.72 -30.61
N ILE A 64 15.01 2.26 -29.60
CA ILE A 64 15.42 2.38 -28.21
C ILE A 64 16.47 1.31 -27.87
N ILE A 65 17.57 1.73 -27.25
CA ILE A 65 18.61 0.84 -26.75
C ILE A 65 18.03 -0.01 -25.61
N LYS A 66 17.84 -1.32 -25.86
CA LYS A 66 17.25 -2.27 -24.91
C LYS A 66 17.91 -2.24 -23.53
N ALA A 67 19.24 -2.08 -23.48
CA ALA A 67 19.99 -1.98 -22.22
C ALA A 67 19.55 -0.82 -21.31
N LEU A 68 18.97 0.25 -21.86
CA LEU A 68 18.47 1.38 -21.08
C LEU A 68 17.04 1.13 -20.55
N VAL A 69 16.24 0.32 -21.25
CA VAL A 69 14.81 0.13 -20.93
C VAL A 69 14.61 -1.07 -20.01
N VAL A 70 15.31 -2.18 -20.25
CA VAL A 70 15.14 -3.44 -19.51
C VAL A 70 15.22 -3.26 -17.99
N PRO A 71 16.15 -2.48 -17.40
CA PRO A 71 16.18 -2.26 -15.95
C PRO A 71 14.92 -1.57 -15.41
N SER A 72 14.38 -0.60 -16.15
CA SER A 72 13.14 0.09 -15.79
C SER A 72 11.95 -0.88 -15.81
N MET A 73 11.89 -1.74 -16.82
CA MET A 73 10.86 -2.77 -16.94
C MET A 73 10.93 -3.79 -15.79
N ALA A 74 12.14 -4.30 -15.49
CA ALA A 74 12.37 -5.21 -14.39
C ALA A 74 11.93 -4.58 -13.05
N THR A 75 12.27 -3.31 -12.82
CA THR A 75 11.80 -2.55 -11.65
C THR A 75 10.28 -2.47 -11.61
N GLY A 76 9.64 -2.26 -12.77
CA GLY A 76 8.19 -2.31 -12.92
C GLY A 76 7.58 -3.64 -12.47
N TYR A 77 8.16 -4.77 -12.89
CA TYR A 77 7.72 -6.10 -12.45
C TYR A 77 7.87 -6.28 -10.94
N LEU A 78 9.00 -5.84 -10.37
CA LEU A 78 9.27 -5.95 -8.93
C LEU A 78 8.34 -5.10 -8.06
N THR A 79 7.57 -4.16 -8.64
CA THR A 79 6.56 -3.41 -7.89
C THR A 79 5.50 -4.31 -7.26
N VAL A 80 5.29 -5.52 -7.77
CA VAL A 80 4.39 -6.53 -7.18
C VAL A 80 4.77 -6.85 -5.73
N LEU A 81 6.05 -6.79 -5.37
CA LEU A 81 6.54 -7.03 -4.01
C LEU A 81 6.03 -5.96 -3.03
N LYS A 82 5.66 -4.77 -3.53
CA LYS A 82 5.09 -3.70 -2.71
C LYS A 82 3.61 -3.93 -2.38
N TYR A 83 2.92 -4.87 -3.04
CA TYR A 83 1.46 -5.02 -2.91
C TYR A 83 1.02 -5.34 -1.47
N ALA A 84 1.77 -6.16 -0.75
CA ALA A 84 1.45 -6.46 0.66
C ALA A 84 1.53 -5.20 1.53
N HIS A 85 2.57 -4.37 1.34
CA HIS A 85 2.73 -3.11 2.05
C HIS A 85 1.63 -2.11 1.66
N CYS A 86 1.39 -1.92 0.36
CA CYS A 86 0.36 -1.03 -0.16
C CYS A 86 -1.04 -1.45 0.32
N SER A 87 -1.34 -2.75 0.32
CA SER A 87 -2.60 -3.29 0.86
C SER A 87 -2.77 -2.91 2.33
N LYS A 88 -1.73 -3.09 3.15
CA LYS A 88 -1.76 -2.68 4.56
C LYS A 88 -2.00 -1.18 4.72
N MET A 89 -1.33 -0.35 3.92
CA MET A 89 -1.51 1.11 3.99
C MET A 89 -2.91 1.52 3.55
N ASN A 90 -3.45 0.91 2.48
CA ASN A 90 -4.82 1.17 2.01
C ASN A 90 -5.86 0.81 3.08
N LYS A 91 -5.70 -0.33 3.78
CA LYS A 91 -6.57 -0.70 4.90
C LYS A 91 -6.54 0.36 6.02
N ILE A 92 -5.35 0.88 6.36
CA ILE A 92 -5.21 1.93 7.36
C ILE A 92 -5.86 3.24 6.90
N SER A 93 -5.61 3.67 5.66
CA SER A 93 -6.21 4.88 5.08
C SER A 93 -7.74 4.79 5.06
N TRP A 94 -8.28 3.64 4.65
CA TRP A 94 -9.72 3.37 4.65
C TRP A 94 -10.31 3.45 6.06
N LEU A 95 -9.69 2.81 7.04
CA LEU A 95 -10.13 2.88 8.44
C LEU A 95 -10.09 4.31 8.99
N LEU A 96 -9.07 5.10 8.62
CA LEU A 96 -8.98 6.51 9.02
C LEU A 96 -10.12 7.35 8.41
N ALA A 97 -10.44 7.13 7.13
CA ALA A 97 -11.54 7.81 6.45
C ALA A 97 -12.88 7.54 7.15
N LYS A 98 -13.22 6.26 7.39
CA LYS A 98 -14.44 5.87 8.13
C LYS A 98 -14.51 6.50 9.52
N ARG A 99 -13.37 6.55 10.24
CA ARG A 99 -13.31 7.17 11.57
C ARG A 99 -13.48 8.69 11.51
N TYR A 100 -12.95 9.34 10.48
CA TYR A 100 -13.12 10.78 10.29
C TYR A 100 -14.60 11.13 10.03
N GLU A 101 -15.30 10.33 9.21
CA GLU A 101 -16.74 10.46 9.00
C GLU A 101 -17.52 10.27 10.31
N SER A 102 -17.27 9.18 11.04
CA SER A 102 -17.94 8.90 12.32
C SER A 102 -17.68 10.01 13.37
N ALA A 103 -16.49 10.59 13.38
CA ALA A 103 -16.12 11.64 14.34
C ALA A 103 -16.83 12.98 14.07
N LYS A 104 -17.18 13.27 12.80
CA LYS A 104 -18.00 14.45 12.46
C LYS A 104 -19.40 14.36 13.07
N GLU A 105 -19.94 13.16 13.18
CA GLU A 105 -21.30 12.92 13.69
C GLU A 105 -21.35 12.86 15.22
N LEU A 106 -20.35 12.23 15.86
CA LEU A 106 -20.39 11.87 17.28
C LEU A 106 -19.55 12.76 18.21
N GLY A 107 -18.74 13.67 17.66
CA GLY A 107 -17.80 14.49 18.44
C GLY A 107 -16.64 13.70 19.05
N ALA A 108 -15.71 14.40 19.71
CA ALA A 108 -14.53 13.76 20.31
C ALA A 108 -14.87 13.17 21.70
N PRO A 109 -14.74 11.84 21.91
CA PRO A 109 -15.01 11.26 23.22
C PRO A 109 -13.98 11.73 24.25
N GLY A 110 -14.45 12.27 25.38
CA GLY A 110 -13.63 12.65 26.52
C GLY A 110 -13.10 11.42 27.24
N ARG A 111 -11.95 10.89 26.82
CA ARG A 111 -11.31 9.74 27.46
C ARG A 111 -10.33 10.16 28.54
N ALA A 112 -10.24 9.35 29.60
CA ALA A 112 -9.23 9.52 30.63
C ALA A 112 -7.82 9.44 30.04
N HIS A 113 -6.86 10.15 30.64
CA HIS A 113 -5.47 10.26 30.20
C HIS A 113 -4.64 9.00 30.54
N ILE A 114 -5.16 7.84 30.13
CA ILE A 114 -4.61 6.50 30.39
C ILE A 114 -4.21 5.89 29.05
N CYS A 115 -3.02 5.28 28.99
CA CYS A 115 -2.59 4.64 27.76
C CYS A 115 -3.50 3.46 27.40
N VAL A 116 -4.03 3.45 26.17
CA VAL A 116 -4.93 2.39 25.70
C VAL A 116 -4.25 1.03 25.51
N THR A 117 -2.92 0.99 25.47
CA THR A 117 -2.15 -0.24 25.26
C THR A 117 -1.66 -0.85 26.58
N CYS A 118 -0.99 -0.05 27.42
CA CYS A 118 -0.36 -0.54 28.65
C CYS A 118 -1.08 -0.13 29.93
N CYS A 119 -2.23 0.57 29.82
CA CYS A 119 -3.04 1.04 30.94
C CYS A 119 -2.32 1.96 31.95
N THR A 120 -1.09 2.38 31.66
CA THR A 120 -0.36 3.32 32.50
C THR A 120 -0.99 4.70 32.41
N SER A 121 -1.22 5.33 33.57
CA SER A 121 -1.60 6.75 33.63
C SER A 121 -0.51 7.58 32.96
N ILE A 122 -0.89 8.37 31.97
CA ILE A 122 0.02 9.28 31.30
C ILE A 122 0.10 10.49 32.21
N SER A 123 1.11 10.49 33.08
CA SER A 123 1.33 11.54 34.07
C SER A 123 1.32 12.91 33.38
N LYS A 124 0.62 13.86 34.00
CA LYS A 124 0.62 15.27 33.61
C LYS A 124 2.04 15.84 33.82
N LEU A 125 3.01 15.49 32.98
CA LEU A 125 4.32 16.12 33.01
C LEU A 125 4.15 17.53 32.44
N ARG A 126 3.91 18.46 33.36
CA ARG A 126 3.85 19.92 33.23
C ARG A 126 2.94 20.45 32.14
N ARG A 127 1.89 21.12 32.62
CA ARG A 127 1.12 22.18 31.95
C ARG A 127 2.12 23.10 31.22
N GLY A 128 2.26 22.90 29.92
CA GLY A 128 3.27 23.53 29.08
C GLY A 128 3.04 23.18 27.61
N ASP A 129 3.35 21.95 27.19
CA ASP A 129 3.45 21.64 25.75
C ASP A 129 2.64 20.44 25.24
N TYR A 130 1.89 19.74 26.10
CA TYR A 130 1.03 18.61 25.66
C TYR A 130 -0.43 18.99 25.42
N GLY A 131 -0.80 20.25 25.64
CA GLY A 131 -2.05 20.77 25.13
C GLY A 131 -2.02 20.66 23.60
N ARG A 132 -2.79 19.71 23.05
CA ARG A 132 -3.01 19.51 21.60
C ARG A 132 -1.89 18.85 20.78
N SER A 133 -0.96 18.08 21.36
CA SER A 133 -0.06 17.31 20.49
C SER A 133 -0.82 16.18 19.79
N GLU A 134 -1.14 16.35 18.51
CA GLU A 134 -1.80 15.37 17.61
C GLU A 134 -1.13 13.99 17.60
N GLY A 135 0.07 13.89 18.17
CA GLY A 135 0.87 12.69 18.28
C GLY A 135 0.61 11.80 19.48
N SER A 136 -0.12 12.25 20.50
CA SER A 136 -0.29 11.51 21.76
C SER A 136 -1.49 10.55 21.77
N THR A 137 -2.28 10.53 20.70
CA THR A 137 -3.47 9.67 20.58
C THR A 137 -3.38 8.76 19.37
N CYS A 138 -4.01 7.59 19.46
CA CYS A 138 -4.24 6.71 18.32
C CYS A 138 -5.32 7.31 17.43
N LYS A 139 -5.03 7.61 16.15
CA LYS A 139 -6.02 8.21 15.24
C LYS A 139 -7.14 7.25 14.80
N LEU A 140 -7.06 5.96 15.13
CA LEU A 140 -8.12 4.98 14.83
C LEU A 140 -9.11 4.76 15.98
N CYS A 141 -8.63 4.80 17.23
CA CYS A 141 -9.50 4.56 18.39
C CYS A 141 -9.63 5.77 19.32
N ASN A 142 -8.93 6.87 19.06
CA ASN A 142 -8.85 8.09 19.89
C ASN A 142 -8.34 7.87 21.33
N GLY A 143 -7.77 6.69 21.63
CA GLY A 143 -7.13 6.42 22.92
C GLY A 143 -5.77 7.10 23.06
N TYR A 144 -5.38 7.49 24.26
CA TYR A 144 -4.06 8.05 24.52
C TYR A 144 -2.95 6.99 24.46
N LEU A 145 -1.74 7.41 24.11
CA LEU A 145 -0.56 6.59 23.93
C LEU A 145 0.59 7.16 24.75
N CYS A 146 1.25 6.32 25.55
CA CYS A 146 2.55 6.65 26.10
C CYS A 146 3.62 6.63 24.99
N ARG A 147 4.80 7.19 25.26
CA ARG A 147 5.90 7.23 24.27
C ARG A 147 6.31 5.84 23.78
N SER A 148 6.33 4.84 24.66
CA SER A 148 6.72 3.46 24.32
C SER A 148 5.67 2.69 23.53
N CYS A 149 4.38 3.00 23.72
CA CYS A 149 3.27 2.33 23.03
C CYS A 149 2.85 3.02 21.72
N ARG A 150 3.44 4.18 21.42
CA ARG A 150 3.12 4.97 20.23
C ARG A 150 3.86 4.41 19.02
N ILE A 151 3.10 3.96 18.03
CA ILE A 151 3.65 3.52 16.74
C ILE A 151 3.31 4.56 15.68
N GLN A 152 4.32 5.15 15.04
CA GLN A 152 4.13 6.10 13.96
C GLN A 152 4.24 5.42 12.59
N ARG A 153 3.31 5.71 11.68
CA ARG A 153 3.39 5.32 10.27
C ARG A 153 3.16 6.53 9.38
N LYS A 154 3.87 6.58 8.24
CA LYS A 154 3.56 7.54 7.19
C LYS A 154 2.35 7.02 6.43
N VAL A 155 1.31 7.83 6.34
CA VAL A 155 0.10 7.54 5.57
C VAL A 155 -0.01 8.58 4.47
N THR A 156 -0.29 8.12 3.26
CA THR A 156 -0.51 8.99 2.11
C THR A 156 -1.98 9.38 2.04
N PHE A 157 -2.24 10.67 1.88
CA PHE A 157 -3.55 11.26 1.69
C PHE A 157 -3.58 12.01 0.36
N THR A 158 -4.72 12.01 -0.30
CA THR A 158 -4.96 12.83 -1.49
C THR A 158 -5.67 14.10 -1.03
N SER A 159 -5.03 15.25 -1.27
CA SER A 159 -5.61 16.56 -0.98
C SER A 159 -6.63 16.94 -2.07
N SER A 160 -7.43 17.99 -1.82
CA SER A 160 -8.47 18.47 -2.74
C SER A 160 -7.95 18.94 -4.10
N ASP A 161 -6.65 19.27 -4.16
CA ASP A 161 -5.89 19.63 -5.36
C ASP A 161 -5.31 18.42 -6.11
N LEU A 162 -5.70 17.19 -5.72
CA LEU A 162 -5.20 15.91 -6.25
C LEU A 162 -3.72 15.65 -5.96
N GLN A 163 -3.07 16.47 -5.12
CA GLN A 163 -1.70 16.22 -4.68
C GLN A 163 -1.68 15.14 -3.58
N MET A 164 -0.62 14.33 -3.59
CA MET A 164 -0.40 13.33 -2.57
C MET A 164 0.48 13.88 -1.45
N GLU A 165 -0.03 13.85 -0.23
CA GLU A 165 0.71 14.25 0.95
C GLU A 165 0.93 13.06 1.88
N GLN A 166 2.17 12.88 2.36
CA GLN A 166 2.47 11.92 3.40
C GLN A 166 2.48 12.60 4.77
N ARG A 167 1.67 12.10 5.70
CA ARG A 167 1.63 12.60 7.08
C ARG A 167 2.01 11.49 8.05
N LYS A 168 2.76 11.83 9.10
CA LYS A 168 3.10 10.90 10.19
C LYS A 168 1.90 10.79 11.12
N VAL A 169 1.28 9.60 11.16
CA VAL A 169 0.10 9.30 11.97
C VAL A 169 0.46 8.32 13.09
N SER A 170 -0.15 8.49 14.26
CA SER A 170 0.13 7.67 15.45
C SER A 170 -0.99 6.65 15.70
N PHE A 171 -0.60 5.42 16.02
CA PHE A 171 -1.49 4.28 16.23
C PHE A 171 -1.07 3.47 17.48
N CYS A 172 -2.03 2.79 18.11
CA CYS A 172 -1.72 1.70 19.04
C CYS A 172 -1.45 0.39 18.28
N GLY A 173 -0.76 -0.55 18.93
CA GLY A 173 -0.51 -1.88 18.37
C GLY A 173 -1.80 -2.64 18.04
N LEU A 174 -2.83 -2.53 18.88
CA LEU A 174 -4.11 -3.22 18.68
C LEU A 174 -4.81 -2.79 17.38
N CYS A 175 -4.90 -1.48 17.11
CA CYS A 175 -5.51 -0.99 15.87
C CYS A 175 -4.70 -1.35 14.62
N LEU A 176 -3.37 -1.36 14.72
CA LEU A 176 -2.52 -1.81 13.60
C LEU A 176 -2.69 -3.32 13.33
N GLN A 177 -2.83 -4.12 14.39
CA GLN A 177 -3.08 -5.55 14.26
C GLN A 177 -4.45 -5.81 13.65
N GLN A 178 -5.48 -5.10 14.09
CA GLN A 178 -6.82 -5.18 13.50
C GLN A 178 -6.79 -4.81 12.00
N ALA A 179 -6.11 -3.72 11.63
CA ALA A 179 -5.97 -3.33 10.24
C ALA A 179 -5.24 -4.39 9.39
N ARG A 180 -4.27 -5.10 9.99
CA ARG A 180 -3.56 -6.21 9.31
C ARG A 180 -4.51 -7.38 9.02
N THR A 181 -5.26 -7.83 10.02
CA THR A 181 -6.11 -9.03 9.95
C THR A 181 -7.46 -8.80 9.27
N MET A 182 -7.85 -7.54 9.04
CA MET A 182 -9.07 -7.19 8.31
C MET A 182 -9.06 -7.73 6.88
N SER A 183 -10.21 -8.17 6.39
CA SER A 183 -10.36 -8.64 5.01
C SER A 183 -10.19 -7.49 4.02
N PRO A 184 -9.32 -7.60 3.01
CA PRO A 184 -9.22 -6.60 1.94
C PRO A 184 -10.53 -6.41 1.17
N LEU A 185 -11.42 -7.40 1.18
CA LEU A 185 -12.68 -7.37 0.42
C LEU A 185 -13.64 -6.29 0.93
N GLU A 186 -13.60 -5.96 2.22
CA GLU A 186 -14.46 -4.91 2.79
C GLU A 186 -14.06 -3.54 2.22
N VAL A 187 -12.76 -3.26 2.16
CA VAL A 187 -12.21 -2.05 1.55
C VAL A 187 -12.57 -1.96 0.07
N ILE A 188 -12.45 -3.08 -0.66
CA ILE A 188 -12.77 -3.13 -2.10
C ILE A 188 -14.26 -2.91 -2.33
N LYS A 189 -15.14 -3.56 -1.55
CA LYS A 189 -16.59 -3.40 -1.68
C LYS A 189 -17.00 -1.95 -1.46
N ASP A 190 -16.51 -1.33 -0.39
CA ASP A 190 -16.80 0.07 -0.08
C ASP A 190 -16.26 1.01 -1.17
N LEU A 191 -15.07 0.74 -1.71
CA LEU A 191 -14.52 1.50 -2.83
C LEU A 191 -15.38 1.40 -4.10
N VAL A 192 -15.86 0.19 -4.45
CA VAL A 192 -16.70 -0.02 -5.63
C VAL A 192 -18.06 0.66 -5.49
N LEU A 193 -18.60 0.68 -4.26
CA LEU A 193 -19.88 1.31 -3.94
C LEU A 193 -19.78 2.83 -3.78
N SER A 194 -18.59 3.36 -3.47
CA SER A 194 -18.35 4.79 -3.31
C SER A 194 -18.42 5.57 -4.64
N SER A 195 -19.01 6.76 -4.60
CA SER A 195 -19.25 7.61 -5.78
C SER A 195 -17.93 8.09 -6.43
N SER A 196 -17.95 8.50 -7.70
CA SER A 196 -16.75 8.87 -8.49
C SER A 196 -15.82 9.93 -7.86
N LYS A 197 -16.31 10.74 -6.92
CA LYS A 197 -15.50 11.72 -6.19
C LYS A 197 -14.60 11.10 -5.11
N ASP A 198 -14.95 9.93 -4.56
CA ASP A 198 -14.19 9.23 -3.51
C ASP A 198 -13.22 8.15 -4.05
N ARG A 199 -13.36 7.75 -5.32
CA ARG A 199 -12.53 6.71 -5.97
C ARG A 199 -11.05 7.10 -6.11
N HIS A 200 -10.71 8.38 -5.95
CA HIS A 200 -9.35 8.87 -6.02
C HIS A 200 -8.47 8.47 -4.83
N LEU A 201 -9.06 8.06 -3.70
CA LEU A 201 -8.31 7.62 -2.52
C LEU A 201 -7.63 6.25 -2.68
N ALA A 202 -8.01 5.44 -3.67
CA ALA A 202 -7.54 4.04 -3.76
C ALA A 202 -6.97 3.63 -5.14
N THR A 203 -7.15 4.44 -6.18
CA THR A 203 -6.84 4.00 -7.56
C THR A 203 -5.36 4.14 -7.94
N THR A 204 -4.52 4.80 -7.13
CA THR A 204 -3.11 5.09 -7.48
C THR A 204 -2.09 4.09 -6.95
N SER A 205 -2.52 2.87 -6.61
CA SER A 205 -1.58 1.75 -6.39
C SER A 205 -1.12 1.09 -7.71
N SER A 206 -1.54 1.64 -8.86
CA SER A 206 -0.88 1.38 -10.14
C SER A 206 0.44 2.15 -10.19
N ALA A 207 1.51 1.51 -9.75
CA ALA A 207 2.90 1.82 -10.10
C ALA A 207 3.33 3.30 -9.99
N THR A 208 3.30 3.89 -8.79
CA THR A 208 4.18 5.04 -8.51
C THR A 208 5.52 4.54 -7.98
N LEU A 209 6.58 4.87 -8.70
CA LEU A 209 7.97 4.56 -8.38
C LEU A 209 8.37 5.26 -7.08
N ASP A 210 8.26 4.55 -5.95
CA ASP A 210 8.96 4.97 -4.73
C ASP A 210 10.45 4.58 -4.85
N SER A 211 11.30 5.60 -5.04
CA SER A 211 12.76 5.56 -5.18
C SER A 211 13.47 5.12 -3.88
N SER A 212 12.80 5.22 -2.72
CA SER A 212 13.46 5.10 -1.41
C SER A 212 13.94 3.70 -1.01
N TYR A 213 13.57 2.64 -1.75
CA TYR A 213 13.98 1.25 -1.43
C TYR A 213 15.12 0.72 -2.32
N VAL A 214 15.47 1.41 -3.42
CA VAL A 214 16.61 1.02 -4.27
C VAL A 214 17.92 1.05 -3.46
N SER A 215 18.02 1.92 -2.46
CA SER A 215 19.17 1.97 -1.55
C SER A 215 19.25 0.79 -0.57
N SER A 216 18.14 0.10 -0.27
CA SER A 216 18.13 -0.98 0.74
C SER A 216 18.44 -2.35 0.15
N THR A 217 17.95 -2.65 -1.05
CA THR A 217 18.21 -3.94 -1.73
C THR A 217 19.60 -4.02 -2.36
N SER A 218 20.20 -2.88 -2.68
CA SER A 218 21.60 -2.82 -3.16
C SER A 218 22.60 -3.29 -2.10
N SER A 219 22.25 -3.20 -0.81
CA SER A 219 23.15 -3.56 0.29
C SER A 219 23.14 -5.05 0.63
N GLU A 220 22.07 -5.77 0.30
CA GLU A 220 21.93 -7.20 0.67
C GLU A 220 22.48 -8.15 -0.41
N TYR A 221 22.61 -7.70 -1.68
CA TYR A 221 23.11 -8.54 -2.77
C TYR A 221 24.64 -8.52 -2.97
N TYR A 222 25.37 -7.57 -2.37
CA TYR A 222 26.82 -7.44 -2.53
C TYR A 222 27.65 -8.16 -1.44
N GLN A 223 27.02 -8.88 -0.49
CA GLN A 223 27.74 -9.53 0.61
C GLN A 223 27.93 -11.05 0.50
N SER A 224 27.52 -11.72 -0.59
CA SER A 224 27.60 -13.19 -0.66
C SER A 224 28.50 -13.80 -1.74
N GLU A 225 29.38 -13.03 -2.39
CA GLU A 225 30.34 -13.61 -3.35
C GLU A 225 31.75 -13.04 -3.11
N TYR A 226 32.47 -13.61 -2.13
CA TYR A 226 33.93 -13.77 -2.14
C TYR A 226 34.35 -14.60 -0.92
N SER A 227 34.38 -15.94 -1.08
CA SER A 227 35.16 -16.89 -0.28
C SER A 227 35.06 -18.25 -0.96
N GLY A 228 36.10 -18.63 -1.69
CA GLY A 228 36.21 -19.88 -2.44
C GLY A 228 37.28 -19.75 -3.51
#